data_AF-A0A536JCH6-F1
#
_entry.id   AF-A0A536JCH6-F1
#
_cell.length_a   1.000
_cell.length_b   1.000
_cell.length_c   1.000
_cell.angle_alpha   90.00
_cell.angle_beta   90.00
_cell.angle_gamma   90.00
#
_symmetry.space_group_name_H-M   'P 1'
#
loop_
_entity.id
_entity.type
_entity.pdbx_description
1 polymer ?
#
loop_
_entity_poly.entity_id
_entity_poly.type
_entity_poly.pdbx_seq_one_letter_code
_entity_poly.pdbx_strand_id
1 'polypeptide(L)'
;MRVESVTSDEIDRILERHFAAEQKRDIGAILATYTDDIEHDAVGREPNPIRGKAAIGVFSREFLNDLEHARVIPVRRLHGDAFAVDESIVEGVRPRQAIRPRGIRPAGSLSAVAPLRVP
;
A
#
# COMPACT_ATOMS: atom_id res chain seq x y z
N MET A 1 -12.88 -23.25 13.30
CA MET A 1 -12.74 -21.86 13.74
C MET A 1 -13.24 -20.99 12.59
N ARG A 2 -14.38 -20.31 12.73
CA ARG A 2 -14.81 -19.33 11.74
C ARG A 2 -13.94 -18.09 11.97
N VAL A 3 -13.16 -17.70 10.96
CA VAL A 3 -12.59 -16.35 10.88
C VAL A 3 -13.81 -15.42 10.83
N GLU A 4 -13.89 -14.43 11.70
CA GLU A 4 -14.98 -13.45 11.59
C GLU A 4 -14.78 -12.72 10.26
N SER A 5 -15.77 -12.82 9.37
CA SER A 5 -15.67 -12.20 8.05
C SER A 5 -15.75 -10.69 8.22
N VAL A 6 -14.66 -9.98 7.94
CA VAL A 6 -14.68 -8.52 7.86
C VAL A 6 -15.63 -8.09 6.76
N THR A 7 -16.54 -7.19 7.11
CA THR A 7 -17.53 -6.67 6.16
C THR A 7 -16.89 -5.74 5.14
N SER A 8 -17.51 -5.58 3.98
CA SER A 8 -17.05 -4.62 2.96
C SER A 8 -16.91 -3.20 3.52
N ASP A 9 -17.86 -2.77 4.35
CA ASP A 9 -17.84 -1.45 5.00
C ASP A 9 -16.64 -1.28 5.95
N GLU A 10 -16.23 -2.34 6.65
CA GLU A 10 -15.05 -2.32 7.51
C GLU A 10 -13.76 -2.26 6.69
N ILE A 11 -13.69 -3.03 5.60
CA ILE A 11 -12.56 -2.95 4.65
C ILE A 11 -12.46 -1.53 4.08
N ASP A 12 -13.59 -0.93 3.70
CA ASP A 12 -13.62 0.42 3.16
C ASP A 12 -13.06 1.45 4.15
N ARG A 13 -13.50 1.39 5.41
CA ARG A 13 -12.97 2.27 6.47
C ARG A 13 -11.47 2.08 6.69
N ILE A 14 -10.97 0.84 6.61
CA ILE A 14 -9.54 0.56 6.76
C ILE A 14 -8.76 1.17 5.59
N LEU A 15 -9.22 0.98 4.35
CA LEU A 15 -8.57 1.50 3.15
C LEU A 15 -8.63 3.03 3.07
N GLU A 16 -9.74 3.66 3.42
CA GLU A 16 -9.86 5.11 3.49
C GLU A 16 -8.86 5.72 4.48
N ARG A 17 -8.74 5.14 5.68
CA ARG A 17 -7.73 5.56 6.67
C ARG A 17 -6.32 5.36 6.14
N HIS A 18 -6.07 4.24 5.46
CA HIS A 18 -4.76 3.93 4.90
C HIS A 18 -4.33 4.96 3.85
N PHE A 19 -5.17 5.21 2.83
CA PHE A 19 -4.87 6.17 1.78
C PHE A 19 -4.81 7.62 2.30
N ALA A 20 -5.62 7.98 3.29
CA ALA A 20 -5.52 9.28 3.95
C ALA A 20 -4.18 9.45 4.70
N ALA A 21 -3.67 8.37 5.30
CA ALA A 21 -2.36 8.38 5.96
C ALA A 21 -1.20 8.48 4.94
N GLU A 22 -1.29 7.78 3.81
CA GLU A 22 -0.31 7.88 2.71
C GLU A 22 -0.24 9.30 2.14
N GLN A 23 -1.40 9.93 1.88
CA GLN A 23 -1.47 11.32 1.40
C GLN A 23 -0.83 12.31 2.38
N LYS A 24 -0.97 12.07 3.69
CA LYS A 24 -0.34 12.88 4.75
C LYS A 24 1.10 12.51 5.04
N ARG A 25 1.62 11.44 4.41
CA ARG A 25 2.92 10.83 4.67
C ARG A 25 3.11 10.41 6.14
N ASP A 26 2.03 10.00 6.79
CA ASP A 26 2.03 9.57 8.18
C ASP A 26 2.31 8.06 8.29
N ILE A 27 3.58 7.71 8.46
CA ILE A 27 4.02 6.31 8.58
C ILE A 27 3.37 5.61 9.78
N GLY A 28 3.15 6.31 10.89
CA GLY A 28 2.54 5.72 12.07
C GLY A 28 1.09 5.32 11.81
N ALA A 29 0.33 6.22 11.17
CA ALA A 29 -1.05 5.94 10.79
C ALA A 29 -1.17 4.86 9.70
N ILE A 30 -0.22 4.79 8.74
CA ILE A 30 -0.12 3.69 7.77
C ILE A 30 0.07 2.36 8.50
N LEU A 31 1.04 2.28 9.41
CA LEU A 31 1.34 1.04 10.14
C LEU A 31 0.20 0.60 11.05
N ALA A 32 -0.61 1.55 11.54
CA ALA A 32 -1.79 1.25 12.36
C ALA A 32 -2.94 0.59 11.58
N THR A 33 -2.92 0.60 10.24
CA THR A 33 -3.92 -0.13 9.44
C THR A 33 -3.55 -1.58 9.17
N TYR A 34 -2.34 -2.00 9.51
CA TYR A 34 -1.86 -3.36 9.31
C TYR A 34 -1.95 -4.20 10.59
N THR A 35 -2.11 -5.52 10.40
CA THR A 35 -1.84 -6.50 11.45
C THR A 35 -0.33 -6.62 11.69
N ASP A 36 0.06 -7.19 12.83
CA ASP A 36 1.48 -7.33 13.17
C ASP A 36 2.23 -8.31 12.25
N ASP A 37 1.50 -9.28 11.70
CA ASP A 37 1.96 -10.32 10.78
C ASP A 37 1.84 -9.94 9.29
N ILE A 38 1.71 -8.65 8.98
CA ILE A 38 1.59 -8.15 7.60
C ILE A 38 2.67 -8.71 6.66
N GLU A 39 2.21 -9.22 5.52
CA GLU A 39 3.03 -9.49 4.35
C GLU A 39 2.62 -8.54 3.22
N HIS A 40 3.59 -7.86 2.61
CA HIS A 40 3.36 -6.99 1.45
C HIS A 40 4.20 -7.47 0.28
N ASP A 41 3.54 -7.96 -0.76
CA ASP A 41 4.14 -8.27 -2.05
C ASP A 41 4.22 -6.99 -2.90
N ALA A 42 5.37 -6.31 -2.83
CA ALA A 42 5.63 -5.09 -3.57
C ALA A 42 6.34 -5.41 -4.89
N VAL A 43 5.57 -5.46 -5.98
CA VAL A 43 6.07 -5.77 -7.33
C VAL A 43 7.27 -4.88 -7.69
N GLY A 44 8.39 -5.52 -8.08
CA GLY A 44 9.61 -4.83 -8.52
C GLY A 44 10.55 -4.41 -7.39
N ARG A 45 10.24 -4.74 -6.13
CA ARG A 45 11.15 -4.60 -4.99
C ARG A 45 11.84 -5.92 -4.67
N GLU A 46 13.07 -5.85 -4.16
CA GLU A 46 13.78 -6.97 -3.54
C GLU A 46 14.42 -6.48 -2.22
N PRO A 47 14.34 -7.23 -1.10
CA PRO A 47 13.67 -8.51 -0.93
C PRO A 47 12.13 -8.40 -0.88
N ASN A 48 11.46 -9.46 -1.32
CA ASN A 48 9.99 -9.54 -1.40
C ASN A 48 9.49 -10.99 -1.12
N PRO A 49 8.36 -11.19 -0.40
CA PRO A 49 7.51 -10.18 0.22
C PRO A 49 8.13 -9.56 1.48
N ILE A 50 7.74 -8.31 1.74
CA ILE A 50 8.14 -7.56 2.92
C ILE A 50 7.29 -8.05 4.10
N ARG A 51 7.93 -8.44 5.21
CA ARG A 51 7.24 -9.03 6.36
C ARG A 51 7.38 -8.17 7.61
N GLY A 52 6.25 -7.95 8.29
CA GLY A 52 6.17 -7.27 9.58
C GLY A 52 6.23 -5.75 9.50
N LYS A 53 5.59 -5.09 10.48
CA LYS A 53 5.44 -3.62 10.53
C LYS A 53 6.76 -2.85 10.48
N ALA A 54 7.82 -3.38 11.09
CA ALA A 54 9.13 -2.71 11.09
C ALA A 54 9.69 -2.58 9.66
N ALA A 55 9.68 -3.67 8.88
CA ALA A 55 10.17 -3.66 7.50
C ALA A 55 9.27 -2.84 6.57
N ILE A 56 7.94 -2.90 6.77
CA ILE A 56 6.98 -2.06 6.07
C ILE A 56 7.21 -0.58 6.38
N GLY A 57 7.51 -0.21 7.63
CA GLY A 57 7.76 1.18 8.00
C GLY A 57 8.98 1.78 7.29
N VAL A 58 10.03 0.98 7.10
CA VAL A 58 11.20 1.37 6.29
C VAL A 58 10.77 1.55 4.83
N PHE A 59 10.07 0.58 4.26
CA PHE A 59 9.58 0.63 2.89
C PHE A 59 8.67 1.84 2.62
N SER A 60 7.66 2.09 3.47
CA SER A 60 6.73 3.21 3.31
C SER A 60 7.47 4.55 3.33
N ARG A 61 8.52 4.68 4.16
CA ARG A 61 9.36 5.89 4.19
C ARG A 61 10.17 6.07 2.91
N GLU A 62 10.74 5.00 2.36
CA GLU A 62 11.45 5.04 1.08
C GLU A 62 10.50 5.41 -0.06
N PHE A 63 9.38 4.68 -0.17
CA PHE A 63 8.39 4.84 -1.23
C PHE A 63 7.77 6.24 -1.27
N LEU A 64 7.36 6.79 -0.13
CA LEU A 64 6.73 8.11 -0.08
C LEU A 64 7.69 9.27 -0.37
N ASN A 65 9.01 9.02 -0.27
CA ASN A 65 10.04 9.99 -0.64
C ASN A 65 10.41 9.93 -2.13
N ASP A 66 10.11 8.84 -2.82
CA ASP A 66 10.45 8.68 -4.23
C ASP A 66 9.57 9.52 -5.17
N LEU A 67 8.40 9.98 -4.72
CA LEU A 67 7.47 10.80 -5.51
C LEU A 67 7.16 12.13 -4.85
N GLU A 68 7.39 13.22 -5.56
CA GLU A 68 6.81 14.54 -5.28
C GLU A 68 5.44 14.67 -5.92
N HIS A 69 4.54 15.40 -5.27
CA HIS A 69 3.17 15.62 -5.75
C HIS A 69 2.42 14.30 -6.08
N ALA A 70 2.72 13.24 -5.32
CA ALA A 70 2.09 11.94 -5.50
C ALA A 70 0.58 12.05 -5.25
N ARG A 71 -0.22 11.58 -6.19
CA ARG A 71 -1.68 11.48 -6.06
C ARG A 71 -2.12 10.09 -6.46
N VAL A 72 -2.94 9.49 -5.61
CA VAL A 72 -3.68 8.26 -5.91
C VAL A 72 -5.08 8.66 -6.35
N ILE A 73 -5.47 8.28 -7.56
CA ILE A 73 -6.76 8.57 -8.17
C ILE A 73 -7.54 7.25 -8.24
N PRO A 74 -8.58 7.06 -7.42
CA PRO A 74 -9.34 5.81 -7.42
C PRO A 74 -10.11 5.65 -8.73
N VAL A 75 -10.08 4.43 -9.28
CA VAL A 75 -10.84 4.04 -10.48
C VAL A 75 -12.03 3.18 -10.08
N ARG A 76 -11.79 2.10 -9.35
CA ARG A 76 -12.85 1.22 -8.82
C ARG A 76 -12.34 0.39 -7.65
N ARG A 77 -13.27 -0.06 -6.80
CA ARG A 77 -13.04 -1.07 -5.78
C ARG A 77 -13.95 -2.27 -6.00
N LEU A 78 -13.38 -3.46 -5.87
CA LEU A 78 -14.11 -4.73 -5.95
C LEU A 78 -13.97 -5.46 -4.62
N HIS A 79 -15.04 -6.08 -4.15
CA HIS A 79 -15.06 -6.83 -2.89
C HIS A 79 -15.22 -8.33 -3.13
N GLY A 80 -14.55 -9.12 -2.33
CA GLY A 80 -14.87 -10.52 -2.07
C GLY A 80 -15.10 -10.74 -0.57
N ASP A 81 -15.33 -11.99 -0.18
CA ASP A 81 -15.77 -12.33 1.19
C ASP A 81 -14.79 -11.92 2.30
N ALA A 82 -13.50 -11.77 1.97
CA ALA A 82 -12.45 -11.41 2.93
C ALA A 82 -11.33 -10.56 2.30
N PHE A 83 -11.60 -9.91 1.17
CA PHE A 83 -10.63 -9.06 0.50
C PHE A 83 -11.31 -7.95 -0.29
N ALA A 84 -10.55 -6.89 -0.56
CA ALA A 84 -10.91 -5.94 -1.59
C ALA A 84 -9.74 -5.77 -2.57
N VAL A 85 -10.06 -5.38 -3.79
CA VAL A 85 -9.10 -4.97 -4.81
C VAL A 85 -9.39 -3.52 -5.13
N ASP A 86 -8.41 -2.66 -4.90
CA ASP A 86 -8.46 -1.26 -5.28
C ASP A 86 -7.70 -1.07 -6.60
N GLU A 87 -8.40 -0.58 -7.62
CA GLU A 87 -7.79 -0.12 -8.85
C GLU A 87 -7.64 1.40 -8.77
N SER A 88 -6.41 1.86 -8.88
CA SER A 88 -6.06 3.27 -8.77
C SER A 88 -5.01 3.67 -9.80
N ILE A 89 -5.11 4.89 -10.30
CA ILE A 89 -4.06 5.54 -11.10
C ILE A 89 -3.19 6.35 -10.15
N VAL A 90 -1.87 6.16 -10.23
CA VAL A 90 -0.92 6.93 -9.42
C VAL A 90 -0.13 7.87 -10.30
N GLU A 91 -0.27 9.15 -10.00
CA GLU A 91 0.46 10.25 -10.64
C GLU A 91 1.51 10.78 -9.66
N GLY A 92 2.64 11.24 -10.19
CA GLY A 92 3.63 11.93 -9.39
C GLY A 92 4.88 12.26 -10.19
N VAL A 93 5.69 13.15 -9.65
CA VAL A 93 6.93 13.62 -10.27
C VAL A 93 8.11 13.02 -9.51
N ARG A 94 9.09 12.49 -10.23
CA ARG A 94 10.37 12.09 -9.62
C ARG A 94 11.21 13.34 -9.35
N PRO A 95 11.71 13.57 -8.13
CA PRO A 95 12.66 14.64 -7.86
C PRO A 95 13.90 14.47 -8.75
N ARG A 96 14.44 15.57 -9.29
CA ARG A 96 15.62 15.55 -10.19
C ARG A 96 16.87 14.88 -9.59
N GLN A 97 16.96 14.77 -8.26
CA GLN A 97 18.08 14.14 -7.55
C GLN A 97 17.90 12.62 -7.33
N ALA A 98 16.73 12.04 -7.65
CA ALA A 98 16.44 10.62 -7.44
C ALA A 98 16.74 9.74 -8.67
N ILE A 99 17.76 10.08 -9.47
CA ILE A 99 18.23 9.18 -10.55
C ILE A 99 19.07 8.07 -9.91
N ARG A 100 18.42 7.04 -9.39
CA ARG A 100 19.09 5.75 -9.16
C ARG A 100 19.41 5.12 -10.53
N PRO A 101 20.55 4.41 -10.68
CA PRO A 101 20.97 3.85 -11.95
C PRO A 101 19.89 2.97 -12.58
N ARG A 102 19.75 3.07 -13.91
CA ARG A 102 18.80 2.31 -14.74
C ARG A 102 18.81 0.83 -14.35
N GLY A 103 17.69 0.35 -13.82
CA GLY A 103 17.51 -1.05 -13.41
C GLY A 103 16.19 -1.32 -12.70
N ILE A 104 15.62 -0.31 -12.02
CA ILE A 104 14.31 -0.41 -11.39
C ILE A 104 13.30 0.34 -12.27
N ARG A 105 12.55 -0.39 -13.09
CA ARG A 105 11.32 0.16 -13.67
C ARG A 105 10.32 0.33 -12.52
N PRO A 106 9.77 1.52 -12.24
CA PRO A 106 8.59 1.58 -11.39
C PRO A 106 7.51 0.78 -12.10
N ALA A 107 6.94 -0.22 -11.41
CA ALA A 107 5.77 -0.90 -11.90
C ALA A 107 4.69 0.16 -12.11
N GLY A 108 4.43 0.52 -13.36
CA GLY A 108 3.28 1.31 -13.77
C GLY A 108 2.04 0.45 -13.64
N SER A 109 1.65 0.17 -12.41
CA SER A 109 0.31 -0.20 -11.95
C SER A 109 0.45 -0.48 -10.45
N LEU A 110 -0.13 0.39 -9.61
CA LEU A 110 -0.42 0.05 -8.23
C LEU A 110 -1.73 -0.73 -8.24
N SER A 111 -1.68 -2.02 -8.57
CA SER A 111 -2.67 -2.96 -8.05
C SER A 111 -2.14 -3.42 -6.70
N ALA A 112 -2.52 -2.72 -5.65
CA ALA A 112 -2.40 -3.27 -4.30
C ALA A 112 -3.50 -4.35 -4.16
N VAL A 113 -3.18 -5.59 -4.51
CA VAL A 113 -3.92 -6.74 -3.99
C VAL A 113 -3.25 -7.09 -2.68
N ALA A 114 -3.62 -6.38 -1.61
CA ALA A 114 -3.30 -6.81 -0.26
C ALA A 114 -4.42 -7.78 0.16
N PRO A 115 -4.17 -9.10 0.29
CA PRO A 115 -5.06 -9.93 1.07
C PRO A 115 -4.96 -9.42 2.51
N LEU A 116 -5.91 -8.57 2.90
CA LEU A 116 -6.11 -8.22 4.31
C LEU A 116 -6.57 -9.50 5.00
N ARG A 117 -5.61 -10.24 5.55
CA ARG A 117 -5.92 -11.31 6.50
C ARG A 117 -6.21 -10.62 7.83
N VAL A 118 -7.47 -10.31 8.04
CA VAL A 118 -7.97 -9.80 9.32
C VAL A 118 -8.41 -11.02 10.17
N PRO A 119 -8.17 -11.03 11.49
CA PRO A 119 -8.54 -12.13 12.37
C PRO A 119 -10.03 -12.49 12.35
#